data_AF-A0A1M6A9T5-F1
#
_entry.id   AF-A0A1M6A9T5-F1
#
_cell.length_a   1.000
_cell.length_b   1.000
_cell.length_c   1.000
_cell.angle_alpha   90.00
_cell.angle_beta   90.00
_cell.angle_gamma   90.00
#
_symmetry.space_group_name_H-M   'P 1'
#
loop_
_entity.id
_entity.type
_entity.pdbx_description
1 polymer ?
#
loop_
_entity_poly.entity_id
_entity_poly.type
_entity_poly.pdbx_seq_one_letter_code
_entity_poly.pdbx_strand_id
1 'polypeptide(L)'
;MVKIEIYRFSILNKAKEQQVLNFYNEEEDLLNTMNDFCAYINKNIRDYIDSQGKYRTFTLDGVQKLNHNNRTISGYFDSSYTGEKGKLKDRATNEKIIDIKADNLVSKRFFFLIYIPKNSKYGYLIVKEKKIMV
;
A
#
# COMPACT_ATOMS: atom_id res chain seq x y z
N MET A 1 7.16 -3.35 -18.97
CA MET A 1 7.48 -2.02 -18.41
C MET A 1 7.00 -1.95 -16.97
N VAL A 2 7.87 -1.64 -16.02
CA VAL A 2 7.51 -1.54 -14.59
C VAL A 2 6.99 -0.12 -14.33
N LYS A 3 5.78 0.01 -13.78
CA LYS A 3 5.25 1.30 -13.33
C LYS A 3 5.66 1.51 -11.87
N ILE A 4 6.40 2.58 -11.62
CA ILE A 4 6.80 3.02 -10.28
C ILE A 4 6.20 4.40 -10.07
N GLU A 5 5.49 4.57 -8.97
CA GLU A 5 4.96 5.86 -8.53
C GLU A 5 5.68 6.26 -7.25
N ILE A 6 6.07 7.54 -7.17
CA ILE A 6 6.78 8.09 -6.03
C ILE A 6 5.99 9.29 -5.52
N TYR A 7 5.52 9.19 -4.29
CA TYR A 7 4.79 10.24 -3.60
C TYR A 7 5.68 10.85 -2.54
N ARG A 8 5.79 12.18 -2.53
CA ARG A 8 6.45 12.93 -1.45
C ARG A 8 5.40 13.45 -0.49
N PHE A 9 5.61 13.26 0.81
CA PHE A 9 4.71 13.75 1.85
C PHE A 9 5.46 14.54 2.94
N SER A 10 4.72 15.37 3.66
CA SER A 10 5.18 16.17 4.80
C SER A 10 4.06 16.30 5.83
N ILE A 11 4.42 16.49 7.10
CA ILE A 11 3.47 16.80 8.17
C ILE A 11 3.46 18.31 8.40
N LEU A 12 2.26 18.89 8.49
CA LEU A 12 2.06 20.29 8.85
C LEU A 12 1.51 20.40 10.27
N ASN A 13 2.01 21.35 11.06
CA ASN A 13 1.42 21.70 12.34
C ASN A 13 0.15 22.56 12.17
N LYS A 14 -0.49 22.96 13.28
CA LYS A 14 -1.67 23.84 13.26
C LYS A 14 -1.40 25.21 12.62
N ALA A 15 -0.16 25.69 12.66
CA ALA A 15 0.29 26.91 12.00
C ALA A 15 0.65 26.73 10.51
N LYS A 16 0.41 25.54 9.94
CA LYS A 16 0.75 25.16 8.54
C LYS A 16 2.25 25.10 8.26
N GLU A 17 3.07 24.92 9.30
CA GLU A 17 4.51 24.81 9.17
C GLU A 17 4.93 23.35 9.05
N GLN A 18 5.91 23.09 8.19
CA GLN A 18 6.46 21.75 8.00
C GLN A 18 7.29 21.29 9.20
N GLN A 19 6.96 20.11 9.71
CA GLN A 19 7.67 19.47 10.82
C GLN A 19 8.79 18.54 10.34
N VAL A 20 9.81 18.38 11.18
CA VAL A 20 10.88 17.41 10.98
C VAL A 20 10.34 16.01 11.32
N LEU A 21 10.40 15.06 10.39
CA LEU A 21 9.62 13.83 10.50
C LEU A 21 10.14 12.84 11.55
N ASN A 22 11.42 12.87 11.90
CA ASN A 22 11.97 12.06 13.00
C ASN A 22 11.86 12.76 14.37
N PHE A 23 11.13 13.87 14.45
CA PHE A 23 10.90 14.66 15.65
C PHE A 23 9.64 15.53 15.49
N TYR A 24 8.57 14.93 14.97
CA TYR A 24 7.31 15.65 14.78
C TYR A 24 6.57 15.68 16.13
N ASN A 25 5.71 16.68 16.34
CA ASN A 25 5.14 16.97 17.67
C ASN A 25 6.20 17.06 18.80
N GLU A 26 7.43 17.44 18.49
CA GLU A 26 8.54 17.60 19.45
C GLU A 26 9.01 16.31 20.16
N GLU A 27 8.42 15.15 19.92
CA GLU A 27 8.85 13.89 20.57
C GLU A 27 8.68 12.64 19.70
N GLU A 28 7.87 12.70 18.63
CA GLU A 28 7.48 11.51 17.87
C GLU A 28 8.38 11.28 16.63
N ASP A 29 8.67 10.01 16.34
CA ASP A 29 9.37 9.59 15.11
C ASP A 29 8.37 8.96 14.13
N LEU A 30 8.14 9.62 12.99
CA LEU A 30 7.18 9.18 11.98
C LEU A 30 7.49 7.80 11.40
N LEU A 31 8.74 7.33 11.46
CA LEU A 31 9.07 5.96 11.06
C LEU A 31 8.41 4.94 11.98
N ASN A 32 8.40 5.20 13.28
CA ASN A 32 7.75 4.34 14.25
C ASN A 32 6.23 4.40 14.07
N THR A 33 5.67 5.61 13.93
CA THR A 33 4.23 5.80 13.68
C THR A 33 3.75 5.09 12.42
N MET A 34 4.51 5.17 11.32
CA MET A 34 4.17 4.47 10.08
C MET A 34 4.31 2.95 10.22
N ASN A 35 5.28 2.48 11.00
CA ASN A 35 5.41 1.05 11.28
C ASN A 35 4.23 0.53 12.10
N ASP A 36 3.80 1.28 13.11
CA ASP A 36 2.64 0.95 13.93
C ASP A 36 1.36 0.98 13.10
N PHE A 37 1.21 1.96 12.21
CA PHE A 37 0.14 2.01 11.23
C PHE A 37 0.12 0.76 10.33
N CYS A 38 1.27 0.37 9.76
CA CYS A 38 1.39 -0.85 8.96
C CYS A 38 0.99 -2.11 9.75
N ALA A 39 1.45 -2.24 10.99
CA ALA A 39 1.08 -3.35 11.87
C ALA A 39 -0.43 -3.35 12.18
N TYR A 40 -1.01 -2.16 12.38
CA TYR A 40 -2.43 -2.00 12.64
C TYR A 40 -3.28 -2.45 11.44
N ILE A 41 -2.98 -1.98 10.21
CA ILE A 41 -3.77 -2.35 9.02
C ILE A 41 -3.57 -3.80 8.58
N ASN A 42 -2.44 -4.42 8.94
CA ASN A 42 -2.24 -5.86 8.73
C ASN A 42 -3.13 -6.70 9.66
N LYS A 43 -3.29 -6.29 10.92
CA LYS A 43 -4.15 -6.98 11.90
C LYS A 43 -5.64 -6.65 11.74
N ASN A 44 -5.95 -5.43 11.33
CA ASN A 44 -7.31 -4.90 11.26
C ASN A 44 -7.69 -4.68 9.79
N ILE A 45 -8.03 -5.77 9.12
CA ILE A 45 -8.50 -5.73 7.73
C ILE A 45 -9.75 -4.87 7.66
N ARG A 46 -9.73 -3.85 6.78
CA ARG A 46 -10.88 -2.98 6.55
C ARG A 46 -11.64 -3.45 5.32
N ASP A 47 -12.86 -3.91 5.57
CA ASP A 47 -13.83 -4.22 4.54
C ASP A 47 -14.86 -3.11 4.46
N TYR A 48 -15.21 -2.70 3.25
CA TYR A 48 -16.28 -1.73 3.03
C TYR A 48 -16.96 -1.95 1.68
N ILE A 49 -18.18 -1.44 1.58
CA ILE A 49 -18.91 -1.35 0.32
C ILE A 49 -18.70 0.07 -0.22
N ASP A 50 -18.17 0.18 -1.43
CA ASP A 50 -17.99 1.47 -2.08
C ASP A 50 -19.33 2.09 -2.51
N SER A 51 -19.32 3.35 -2.94
CA SER A 51 -20.53 4.06 -3.36
C SER A 51 -21.23 3.45 -4.58
N GLN A 52 -20.61 2.47 -5.26
CA GLN A 52 -21.17 1.73 -6.38
C GLN A 52 -21.68 0.35 -5.96
N GLY A 53 -21.72 0.04 -4.66
CA GLY A 53 -22.16 -1.25 -4.14
C GLY A 53 -21.13 -2.36 -4.27
N LYS A 54 -19.86 -2.06 -4.60
CA LYS A 54 -18.80 -3.08 -4.73
C LYS A 54 -18.09 -3.29 -3.41
N TYR A 55 -17.84 -4.55 -3.09
CA TYR A 55 -17.06 -4.92 -1.91
C TYR A 55 -15.59 -4.61 -2.16
N ARG A 56 -14.94 -3.99 -1.16
CA ARG A 56 -13.54 -3.59 -1.17
C ARG A 56 -12.90 -4.01 0.14
N THR A 57 -11.68 -4.53 0.04
CA THR A 57 -10.81 -4.84 1.17
C THR A 57 -9.44 -4.25 0.91
N PHE A 58 -8.81 -3.72 1.96
CA PHE A 58 -7.43 -3.23 1.89
C PHE A 58 -6.65 -3.63 3.14
N THR A 59 -5.51 -4.28 2.95
CA THR A 59 -4.61 -4.70 4.03
C THR A 59 -3.17 -4.87 3.52
N LEU A 60 -2.28 -5.45 4.34
CA LEU A 60 -0.94 -5.89 3.95
C LEU A 60 -0.90 -7.39 3.69
N ASP A 61 -0.25 -7.78 2.60
CA ASP A 61 0.15 -9.17 2.34
C ASP A 61 1.41 -9.48 3.17
N GLY A 62 1.16 -9.85 4.42
CA GLY A 62 2.15 -10.16 5.44
C GLY A 62 2.65 -8.96 6.25
N VAL A 63 3.46 -9.26 7.26
CA VAL A 63 4.06 -8.25 8.15
C VAL A 63 5.09 -7.41 7.37
N GLN A 64 5.05 -6.10 7.57
CA GLN A 64 6.01 -5.17 6.99
C GLN A 64 7.42 -5.38 7.53
N LYS A 65 8.43 -5.08 6.71
CA LYS A 65 9.84 -5.12 7.08
C LYS A 65 10.35 -3.73 7.39
N LEU A 66 10.69 -3.48 8.65
CA LEU A 66 11.33 -2.26 9.11
C LEU A 66 12.86 -2.39 9.06
N ASN A 67 13.53 -1.38 8.52
CA ASN A 67 14.99 -1.23 8.57
C ASN A 67 15.32 0.12 9.19
N HIS A 68 15.79 0.11 10.42
CA HIS A 68 16.13 1.32 11.18
C HIS A 68 17.34 2.06 10.61
N ASN A 69 18.34 1.35 10.07
CA ASN A 69 19.57 1.95 9.55
C ASN A 69 19.27 2.81 8.33
N ASN A 70 18.45 2.28 7.43
CA ASN A 70 18.04 2.99 6.20
C ASN A 70 16.78 3.85 6.39
N ARG A 71 16.13 3.73 7.56
CA ARG A 71 14.85 4.36 7.87
C ARG A 71 13.78 4.09 6.82
N THR A 72 13.62 2.81 6.51
CA THR A 72 12.66 2.33 5.51
C THR A 72 11.71 1.29 6.07
N ILE A 73 10.47 1.29 5.60
CA ILE A 73 9.49 0.22 5.79
C ILE A 73 9.11 -0.30 4.42
N SER A 74 9.12 -1.62 4.23
CA SER A 74 8.76 -2.24 2.96
C SER A 74 7.78 -3.39 3.15
N GLY A 75 6.99 -3.65 2.12
CA GLY A 75 6.02 -4.73 2.14
C GLY A 75 5.18 -4.77 0.88
N TYR A 76 4.02 -5.39 0.99
CA TYR A 76 3.05 -5.47 -0.08
C TYR A 76 1.68 -5.10 0.45
N PHE A 77 1.00 -4.21 -0.26
CA PHE A 77 -0.43 -4.01 -0.06
C PHE A 77 -1.19 -5.10 -0.81
N ASP A 78 -2.29 -5.54 -0.21
CA ASP A 78 -3.31 -6.35 -0.85
C ASP A 78 -4.59 -5.50 -0.93
N SER A 79 -5.03 -5.24 -2.16
CA SER A 79 -6.31 -4.63 -2.43
C SER A 79 -7.21 -5.64 -3.14
N SER A 80 -8.25 -6.07 -2.44
CA SER A 80 -9.25 -6.97 -2.99
C SER A 80 -10.54 -6.23 -3.29
N TYR A 81 -11.18 -6.56 -4.41
CA TYR A 81 -12.43 -5.91 -4.82
C TYR A 81 -13.30 -6.79 -5.71
N THR A 82 -14.60 -6.54 -5.69
CA THR A 82 -15.57 -7.13 -6.64
C THR A 82 -15.91 -6.14 -7.77
N GLY A 83 -16.54 -6.64 -8.83
CA GLY A 83 -17.07 -5.82 -9.94
C GLY A 83 -16.23 -5.80 -11.22
N GLU A 84 -15.08 -6.48 -11.26
CA GLU A 84 -14.36 -6.72 -12.51
C GLU A 84 -14.93 -7.95 -13.23
N LYS A 85 -15.09 -7.84 -14.55
CA LYS A 85 -15.42 -8.98 -15.43
C LYS A 85 -14.20 -9.28 -16.28
N GLY A 86 -13.85 -10.55 -16.45
CA GLY A 86 -12.64 -10.93 -17.16
C GLY A 86 -12.54 -12.42 -17.44
N LYS A 87 -11.43 -12.84 -18.04
CA LYS A 87 -11.12 -14.25 -18.27
C LYS A 87 -9.73 -14.52 -17.71
N LEU A 88 -9.63 -15.53 -16.84
CA LEU A 88 -8.34 -16.03 -16.37
C LEU A 88 -7.94 -17.18 -17.30
N LYS A 89 -6.77 -17.04 -17.94
CA LYS A 89 -6.22 -18.03 -18.87
C LYS A 89 -4.95 -18.64 -18.31
N ASP A 90 -4.73 -19.90 -18.64
CA ASP A 90 -3.45 -20.57 -18.39
C ASP A 90 -2.38 -19.94 -19.27
N ARG A 91 -1.21 -19.64 -18.68
CA ARG A 91 -0.14 -18.94 -19.40
C ARG A 91 0.62 -19.87 -20.37
N ALA A 92 0.71 -21.16 -20.06
CA ALA A 92 1.42 -22.13 -20.86
C ALA A 92 0.56 -22.66 -22.01
N THR A 93 -0.73 -22.88 -21.77
CA THR A 93 -1.63 -23.46 -22.79
C THR A 93 -2.52 -22.42 -23.48
N ASN A 94 -2.60 -21.20 -22.93
CA ASN A 94 -3.52 -20.14 -23.37
C ASN A 94 -5.01 -20.55 -23.30
N GLU A 95 -5.30 -21.66 -22.63
CA GLU A 95 -6.64 -22.17 -22.43
C GLU A 95 -7.34 -21.40 -21.33
N LYS A 96 -8.66 -21.27 -21.47
CA LYS A 96 -9.50 -20.55 -20.52
C LYS A 96 -9.68 -21.41 -19.27
N ILE A 97 -9.20 -20.92 -18.12
CA ILE A 97 -9.38 -21.59 -16.83
C ILE A 97 -10.73 -21.19 -16.22
N ILE A 98 -10.97 -19.89 -16.01
CA ILE A 98 -12.18 -19.38 -15.32
C ILE A 98 -12.67 -18.07 -15.95
N ASP A 99 -14.00 -17.88 -16.05
CA ASP A 99 -14.60 -16.55 -16.24
C ASP A 99 -14.68 -15.82 -14.90
N ILE A 100 -14.05 -14.65 -14.81
CA ILE A 100 -14.20 -13.74 -13.68
C ILE A 100 -15.55 -13.04 -13.84
N LYS A 101 -16.49 -13.38 -12.98
CA LYS A 101 -17.79 -12.71 -12.88
C LYS A 101 -17.69 -11.52 -11.93
N ALA A 102 -18.67 -10.61 -12.02
CA ALA A 102 -18.65 -9.36 -11.24
C ALA A 102 -18.77 -9.57 -9.72
N ASP A 103 -19.30 -10.71 -9.29
CA ASP A 103 -19.39 -11.16 -7.90
C ASP A 103 -18.09 -11.82 -7.39
N ASN A 104 -17.15 -12.16 -8.28
CA ASN A 104 -15.88 -12.75 -7.87
C ASN A 104 -14.98 -11.68 -7.21
N LEU A 105 -14.37 -12.06 -6.08
CA LEU A 105 -13.37 -11.25 -5.41
C LEU A 105 -12.03 -11.36 -6.15
N VAL A 106 -11.50 -10.23 -6.60
CA VAL A 106 -10.19 -10.14 -7.27
C VAL A 106 -9.23 -9.40 -6.35
N SER A 107 -8.09 -10.03 -6.05
CA SER A 107 -7.00 -9.40 -5.29
C SER A 107 -5.91 -8.86 -6.24
N LYS A 108 -5.46 -7.64 -5.99
CA LYS A 108 -4.26 -7.04 -6.60
C LYS A 108 -3.24 -6.75 -5.50
N ARG A 109 -2.06 -7.34 -5.67
CA ARG A 109 -0.89 -7.13 -4.81
C ARG A 109 0.07 -6.12 -5.43
N PHE A 110 0.52 -5.13 -4.65
CA PHE A 110 1.55 -4.18 -5.10
C PHE A 110 2.57 -3.89 -4.00
N PHE A 111 3.82 -3.71 -4.43
CA PHE A 111 4.93 -3.44 -3.52
C PHE A 111 4.87 -1.99 -3.03
N PHE A 112 5.23 -1.77 -1.78
CA PHE A 112 5.46 -0.44 -1.24
C PHE A 112 6.79 -0.33 -0.49
N LEU A 113 7.34 0.87 -0.50
CA LEU A 113 8.48 1.29 0.31
C LEU A 113 8.22 2.69 0.86
N ILE A 114 8.16 2.82 2.18
CA ILE A 114 8.14 4.10 2.89
C ILE A 114 9.59 4.42 3.27
N TYR A 115 10.05 5.61 2.94
CA TYR A 115 11.37 6.12 3.32
C TYR A 115 11.23 7.44 4.07
N ILE A 116 11.81 7.50 5.27
CA ILE A 116 11.76 8.68 6.15
C ILE A 116 13.18 9.08 6.54
N PRO A 117 13.84 9.97 5.79
CA PRO A 117 15.20 10.41 6.11
C PRO A 117 15.29 11.07 7.50
N LYS A 118 16.45 10.98 8.16
CA LYS A 118 16.72 11.75 9.38
C LYS A 118 16.78 13.24 9.06
N ASN A 119 16.28 14.06 9.99
CA ASN A 119 16.33 15.52 9.94
C ASN A 119 15.71 16.11 8.67
N SER A 120 14.77 15.39 8.06
CA SER A 120 14.06 15.79 6.85
C SER A 120 12.63 16.20 7.19
N LYS A 121 12.13 17.20 6.47
CA LYS A 121 10.71 17.59 6.47
C LYS A 121 9.86 16.78 5.48
N TYR A 122 10.51 15.93 4.69
CA TYR A 122 9.90 15.15 3.63
C TYR A 122 10.18 13.65 3.78
N GLY A 123 9.12 12.86 3.58
CA GLY A 123 9.17 11.41 3.45
C GLY A 123 8.67 11.00 2.07
N TYR A 124 8.91 9.74 1.72
CA TYR A 124 8.60 9.21 0.41
C TYR A 124 7.83 7.90 0.53
N LEU A 125 6.76 7.77 -0.22
CA LEU A 125 6.06 6.51 -0.45
C LEU A 125 6.30 6.11 -1.91
N ILE A 126 6.97 4.98 -2.10
CA ILE A 126 7.24 4.41 -3.40
C ILE A 126 6.31 3.22 -3.57
N VAL A 127 5.52 3.22 -4.64
CA VAL A 127 4.59 2.15 -4.96
C VAL A 127 4.97 1.56 -6.31
N LYS A 128 4.99 0.23 -6.38
CA LYS A 128 5.23 -0.49 -7.62
C LYS A 128 4.12 -1.51 -7.84
N GLU A 129 3.29 -1.24 -8.85
CA GLU A 129 2.36 -2.23 -9.35
C GLU A 129 3.14 -3.36 -10.03
N LYS A 130 2.92 -4.59 -9.58
CA LYS A 130 3.24 -5.74 -10.40
C LYS A 130 2.13 -5.84 -11.44
N LYS A 131 2.38 -5.34 -12.65
CA LYS A 131 1.54 -5.70 -13.79
C LYS A 131 1.55 -7.23 -13.90
N ILE A 132 0.42 -7.86 -13.64
CA ILE A 132 0.18 -9.20 -14.16
C ILE A 132 0.06 -8.97 -15.68
N MET A 133 1.14 -9.27 -16.40
CA MET A 133 1.06 -9.41 -17.85
C MET A 133 0.28 -10.70 -18.09
N VAL A 134 -1.01 -10.54 -18.40
CA VAL A 134 -1.89 -11.59 -18.91
C VAL A 134 -1.48 -11.92 -20.33
#